data_AF-H6ND86-F1
#
_entry.id   AF-H6ND86-F1
#
_cell.length_a   1.000
_cell.length_b   1.000
_cell.length_c   1.000
_cell.angle_alpha   90.00
_cell.angle_beta   90.00
_cell.angle_gamma   90.00
#
_symmetry.space_group_name_H-M   'P 1'
#
loop_
_entity.id
_entity.type
_entity.pdbx_description
1 polymer ?
#
loop_
_entity_poly.entity_id
_entity_poly.type
_entity_poly.pdbx_seq_one_letter_code
_entity_poly.pdbx_strand_id
1 'polypeptide(L)'
;MGIALHQRAKTFKIISKHPETMVETIRDRLGRGATYNFVEGGYSNEQFREITCVINRLEESKMKEIIYEIDPTAFVMVYDVAEVRGGNFKKHNNH
;
A
#
# COMPACT_ATOMS: atom_id res chain seq x y z
N MET A 1 -13.64 -9.29 -19.04
CA MET A 1 -12.80 -8.67 -17.99
C MET A 1 -13.75 -8.04 -16.99
N GLY A 2 -13.97 -8.68 -15.83
CA GLY A 2 -15.07 -8.34 -14.92
C GLY A 2 -14.77 -7.09 -14.08
N ILE A 3 -15.70 -6.16 -14.08
CA ILE A 3 -15.70 -4.94 -13.27
C ILE A 3 -15.76 -5.34 -11.80
N ALA A 4 -14.74 -4.98 -11.01
CA ALA A 4 -14.79 -5.11 -9.56
C ALA A 4 -15.08 -3.73 -8.98
N LEU A 5 -16.36 -3.37 -8.90
CA LEU A 5 -16.82 -2.12 -8.29
C LEU A 5 -16.62 -2.22 -6.76
N HIS A 6 -15.40 -2.05 -6.26
CA HIS A 6 -15.14 -2.01 -4.83
C HIS A 6 -15.47 -0.62 -4.30
N GLN A 7 -16.70 -0.43 -3.87
CA GLN A 7 -17.06 0.72 -3.05
C GLN A 7 -16.26 0.62 -1.74
N ARG A 8 -15.25 1.51 -1.55
CA ARG A 8 -14.32 1.64 -0.38
C ARG A 8 -12.93 1.00 -0.50
N ALA A 9 -12.23 1.20 -1.61
CA ALA A 9 -10.78 1.01 -1.65
C ALA A 9 -10.05 2.27 -1.15
N LYS A 10 -8.84 2.09 -0.62
CA LYS A 10 -7.96 3.17 -0.15
C LYS A 10 -6.58 3.03 -0.76
N THR A 11 -5.96 4.15 -1.11
CA THR A 11 -4.56 4.22 -1.49
C THR A 11 -3.74 4.60 -0.27
N PHE A 12 -2.77 3.75 0.08
CA PHE A 12 -1.72 4.05 1.04
C PHE A 12 -0.48 4.49 0.27
N LYS A 13 0.01 5.69 0.59
CA LYS A 13 1.32 6.20 0.19
C LYS A 13 2.21 6.21 1.42
N ILE A 14 3.29 5.44 1.40
CA ILE A 14 4.13 5.17 2.56
C ILE A 14 5.57 5.54 2.20
N ILE A 15 6.16 6.46 2.95
CA ILE A 15 7.59 6.76 2.90
C ILE A 15 8.21 6.14 4.16
N SER A 16 9.16 5.24 3.97
CA SER A 16 9.82 4.48 5.03
C SER A 16 11.30 4.32 4.73
N LYS A 17 12.10 4.12 5.77
CA LYS A 17 13.52 3.71 5.64
C LYS A 17 13.69 2.25 5.21
N HIS A 18 12.62 1.46 5.23
CA HIS A 18 12.62 0.03 4.91
C HIS A 18 11.65 -0.33 3.76
N PRO A 19 11.77 0.32 2.59
CA PRO A 19 10.74 0.22 1.56
C PRO A 19 10.63 -1.17 0.90
N GLU A 20 11.72 -1.93 0.88
CA GLU A 20 11.76 -3.28 0.30
C GLU A 20 11.05 -4.29 1.23
N THR A 21 11.45 -4.33 2.50
CA THR A 21 10.80 -5.16 3.54
C THR A 21 9.31 -4.85 3.69
N MET A 22 8.92 -3.57 3.58
CA MET A 22 7.52 -3.16 3.61
C MET A 22 6.73 -3.77 2.46
N VAL A 23 7.24 -3.68 1.22
CA VAL A 23 6.54 -4.24 0.04
C VAL A 23 6.49 -5.76 0.08
N GLU A 24 7.57 -6.43 0.49
CA GLU A 24 7.57 -7.89 0.68
C GLU A 24 6.55 -8.34 1.72
N THR A 25 6.47 -7.65 2.85
CA THR A 25 5.51 -8.00 3.91
C THR A 25 4.07 -7.72 3.50
N ILE A 26 3.81 -6.61 2.78
CA ILE A 26 2.49 -6.32 2.19
C ILE A 26 2.10 -7.43 1.20
N ARG A 27 3.03 -7.86 0.34
CA ARG A 27 2.79 -8.97 -0.60
C ARG A 27 2.46 -10.25 0.14
N ASP A 28 3.27 -10.63 1.13
CA ASP A 28 3.17 -11.94 1.78
C ASP A 28 1.96 -12.03 2.71
N ARG A 29 1.65 -10.95 3.44
CA ARG A 29 0.55 -10.95 4.42
C ARG A 29 -0.80 -10.54 3.83
N LEU A 30 -0.83 -9.72 2.78
CA LEU A 30 -2.07 -9.21 2.18
C LEU A 30 -2.34 -9.72 0.75
N GLY A 31 -1.35 -10.33 0.09
CA GLY A 31 -1.48 -10.70 -1.33
C GLY A 31 -1.61 -9.49 -2.26
N ARG A 32 -1.06 -8.33 -1.85
CA ARG A 32 -1.20 -7.04 -2.55
C ARG A 32 0.12 -6.65 -3.20
N GLY A 33 0.03 -6.18 -4.44
CA GLY A 33 1.16 -5.54 -5.11
C GLY A 33 1.27 -4.07 -4.71
N ALA A 34 2.46 -3.50 -4.89
CA ALA A 34 2.73 -2.09 -4.67
C ALA A 34 3.67 -1.56 -5.76
N THR A 35 3.68 -0.25 -5.95
CA THR A 35 4.62 0.45 -6.83
C THR A 35 5.53 1.35 -6.02
N TYR A 36 6.71 1.67 -6.57
CA TYR A 36 7.57 2.71 -6.03
C TYR A 36 7.48 3.99 -6.86
N ASN A 37 7.41 5.13 -6.19
CA ASN A 37 7.74 6.44 -6.77
C ASN A 37 9.05 6.92 -6.14
N PHE A 38 9.99 7.42 -6.95
CA PHE A 38 11.18 8.10 -6.45
C PHE A 38 10.80 9.56 -6.17
N VAL A 39 10.88 9.96 -4.91
CA VAL A 39 10.47 11.29 -4.46
C VAL A 39 11.63 11.97 -3.74
N GLU A 40 11.65 13.30 -3.75
CA GLU A 40 12.65 14.10 -3.05
C GLU A 40 11.98 14.95 -1.97
N GLY A 41 12.55 14.98 -0.77
CA GLY A 41 12.05 15.81 0.31
C GLY A 41 12.28 17.28 0.00
N GLY A 42 11.22 18.08 -0.16
CA GLY A 42 11.34 19.49 -0.55
C GLY A 42 12.08 20.40 0.46
N TYR A 43 12.35 19.93 1.68
CA TYR A 43 13.19 20.63 2.65
C TYR A 43 14.59 20.01 2.80
N SER A 44 14.69 18.68 2.87
CA SER A 44 15.95 17.97 3.11
C SER A 44 16.76 17.69 1.83
N ASN A 45 16.13 17.76 0.65
CA ASN A 45 16.64 17.24 -0.63
C ASN A 45 17.05 15.75 -0.58
N GLU A 46 16.55 15.01 0.40
CA GLU A 46 16.80 13.57 0.53
C GLU A 46 15.91 12.81 -0.45
N GLN A 47 16.47 11.80 -1.12
CA GLN A 47 15.73 10.94 -2.04
C GLN A 47 15.12 9.74 -1.31
N PHE A 48 13.85 9.48 -1.56
CA PHE A 48 13.08 8.39 -0.96
C PHE A 48 12.42 7.53 -2.03
N ARG A 49 12.12 6.28 -1.67
CA ARG A 49 11.18 5.43 -2.42
C ARG A 49 9.83 5.43 -1.69
N GLU A 50 8.87 6.19 -2.21
CA GLU A 50 7.48 6.17 -1.75
C GLU A 50 6.79 4.90 -2.27
N ILE A 51 6.23 4.10 -1.37
CA ILE A 51 5.41 2.95 -1.71
C ILE A 51 3.98 3.41 -1.95
N THR A 52 3.39 3.05 -3.07
CA THR A 52 1.94 3.17 -3.31
C THR A 52 1.31 1.79 -3.34
N CYS A 53 0.35 1.55 -2.45
CA CYS A 53 -0.44 0.31 -2.40
C CYS A 53 -1.93 0.64 -2.29
N VAL A 54 -2.75 0.01 -3.11
CA VAL A 54 -4.21 0.10 -3.01
C VAL A 54 -4.71 -1.12 -2.25
N ILE A 55 -5.58 -0.90 -1.27
CA ILE A 55 -6.19 -1.95 -0.44
C ILE A 55 -7.70 -1.77 -0.34
N ASN A 56 -8.41 -2.82 0.05
CA ASN A 56 -9.81 -2.69 0.45
C ASN A 56 -9.95 -2.35 1.94
N ARG A 57 -11.18 -2.03 2.37
CA ARG A 57 -11.50 -1.72 3.78
C ARG A 57 -11.11 -2.83 4.78
N LEU A 58 -11.19 -4.10 4.39
CA LEU A 58 -10.92 -5.23 5.30
C LEU A 58 -9.42 -5.37 5.59
N GLU A 59 -8.57 -4.90 4.68
CA GLU A 59 -7.11 -4.97 4.78
C GLU A 59 -6.52 -3.79 5.59
N GLU A 60 -7.31 -2.74 5.85
CA GLU A 60 -6.81 -1.49 6.43
C GLU A 60 -6.13 -1.67 7.79
N SER A 61 -6.74 -2.43 8.70
CA SER A 61 -6.15 -2.67 10.02
C SER A 61 -4.82 -3.42 9.91
N LYS A 62 -4.74 -4.42 9.02
CA LYS A 62 -3.53 -5.21 8.82
C LYS A 62 -2.42 -4.41 8.13
N MET A 63 -2.77 -3.53 7.19
CA MET A 63 -1.82 -2.58 6.59
C MET A 63 -1.19 -1.68 7.66
N LYS A 64 -1.99 -1.11 8.57
CA LYS A 64 -1.47 -0.26 9.66
C LYS A 64 -0.57 -1.03 10.63
N GLU A 65 -0.92 -2.28 10.94
CA GLU A 65 -0.07 -3.17 11.75
C GLU A 65 1.27 -3.44 11.07
N ILE A 66 1.27 -3.80 9.78
CA ILE A 66 2.50 -4.01 9.00
C ILE A 66 3.39 -2.77 9.01
N ILE A 67 2.80 -1.60 8.77
CA ILE A 67 3.57 -0.34 8.78
C ILE A 67 4.20 -0.11 10.16
N TYR A 68 3.41 -0.24 11.23
CA TYR A 68 3.89 -0.01 12.59
C TYR A 68 4.97 -1.01 13.03
N GLU A 69 4.84 -2.29 12.65
CA GLU A 69 5.85 -3.33 12.93
C GLU A 69 7.18 -3.08 12.21
N ILE A 70 7.12 -2.61 10.96
CA ILE A 70 8.31 -2.45 10.11
C ILE A 70 8.99 -1.11 10.37
N ASP A 71 8.21 -0.04 10.43
CA ASP A 71 8.71 1.32 10.60
C ASP A 71 7.65 2.18 11.31
N PRO A 72 7.68 2.24 12.67
CA PRO A 72 6.75 3.07 13.43
C PRO A 72 6.96 4.56 13.19
N THR A 73 8.03 4.96 12.48
CA THR A 73 8.32 6.35 12.10
C THR A 73 7.97 6.67 10.64
N ALA A 74 7.36 5.71 9.92
CA ALA A 74 6.98 5.91 8.52
C ALA A 74 5.99 7.06 8.36
N PHE A 75 6.19 7.85 7.30
CA PHE A 75 5.24 8.89 6.91
C PHE A 75 4.19 8.28 5.98
N VAL A 76 2.92 8.32 6.40
CA VAL A 76 1.81 7.64 5.72
C VAL A 76 0.72 8.61 5.33
N MET A 77 0.34 8.60 4.06
CA MET A 77 -0.82 9.32 3.53
C MET A 77 -1.86 8.30 3.04
N VAL A 78 -3.13 8.56 3.33
CA VAL A 78 -4.24 7.67 2.96
C VAL A 78 -5.30 8.46 2.20
N TYR A 79 -5.68 7.94 1.03
CA TYR A 79 -6.68 8.56 0.16
C TYR A 79 -7.81 7.57 -0.12
N ASP A 80 -9.06 8.04 -0.09
CA ASP A 80 -10.18 7.24 -0.58
C ASP A 80 -10.12 7.15 -2.11
N VAL A 81 -10.38 5.95 -2.63
CA VAL A 81 -10.35 5.69 -4.08
C VAL A 81 -11.77 5.59 -4.60
N ALA A 82 -12.09 6.43 -5.59
CA ALA A 82 -13.40 6.44 -6.23
C ALA A 82 -13.66 5.16 -7.05
N GLU A 83 -12.66 4.71 -7.81
CA GLU A 83 -12.75 3.52 -8.65
C GLU A 83 -11.37 2.85 -8.82
N VAL A 84 -11.34 1.52 -8.83
CA VAL A 84 -10.16 0.72 -9.16
C VAL A 84 -10.50 -0.21 -10.32
N ARG A 85 -9.66 -0.23 -11.36
CA ARG A 85 -9.80 -1.11 -12.54
C ARG A 85 -8.60 -2.04 -12.66
N GLY A 86 -8.87 -3.33 -12.86
CA GLY A 86 -7.82 -4.36 -12.98
C GLY A 86 -7.17 -4.72 -11.65
N GLY A 87 -6.03 -5.41 -11.69
CA GLY A 87 -5.28 -5.86 -10.51
C GLY A 87 -5.83 -7.13 -9.84
N ASN A 88 -5.00 -7.75 -9.00
CA ASN A 88 -5.34 -8.98 -8.24
C ASN A 88 -6.15 -8.68 -6.97
N PHE A 89 -7.24 -7.91 -7.08
CA PHE A 89 -8.08 -7.55 -5.92
C PHE A 89 -9.00 -8.66 -5.42
N LYS A 90 -9.19 -9.72 -6.22
CA LYS A 90 -9.95 -10.90 -5.81
C LYS A 90 -9.14 -11.71 -4.82
N LYS A 91 -9.76 -12.09 -3.68
CA LYS A 91 -9.22 -13.15 -2.80
C LYS A 91 -8.82 -14.34 -3.67
N HIS A 92 -7.56 -14.75 -3.57
CA HIS A 92 -7.20 -16.09 -3.99
C HIS A 92 -7.82 -17.02 -2.94
N ASN A 93 -9.01 -17.55 -3.26
CA ASN A 93 -9.66 -18.56 -2.43
C ASN A 93 -8.89 -19.86 -2.66
N ASN A 94 -7.75 -19.98 -1.99
CA ASN A 94 -7.16 -21.28 -1.73
C ASN A 94 -7.87 -21.76 -0.47
N HIS A 95 -8.65 -22.84 -0.62
CA HIS A 95 -9.68 -23.40 0.28
C HIS A 95 -11.09 -22.92 -0.06
#